data_AF-A0A1A3PNY2-F1
#
_entry.id   AF-A0A1A3PNY2-F1
#
_cell.length_a   1.000
_cell.length_b   1.000
_cell.length_c   1.000
_cell.angle_alpha   90.00
_cell.angle_beta   90.00
_cell.angle_gamma   90.00
#
_symmetry.space_group_name_H-M   'P 1'
#
loop_
_entity.id
_entity.type
_entity.pdbx_description
1 polymer ?
#
loop_
_entity_poly.entity_id
_entity_poly.type
_entity_poly.pdbx_seq_one_letter_code
_entity_poly.pdbx_strand_id
1 'polypeptide(L)'
;MTDEVHYHVVAENDDGELICSDDFTWPGAHGLAADLISPPNGVTVYEPVRAVWIIEGTSPQCPFAHGDGVPRDEEAASGFLEQVVRQPPYWPE
;
A
#
# COMPACT_ATOMS: atom_id res chain seq x y z
N MET A 1 12.72 -22.72 -5.03
CA MET A 1 12.75 -21.27 -4.77
C MET A 1 11.59 -21.05 -3.84
N THR A 2 11.85 -20.77 -2.57
CA THR A 2 10.80 -20.32 -1.66
C THR A 2 10.48 -18.91 -2.11
N ASP A 3 9.30 -18.69 -2.70
CA ASP A 3 8.80 -17.34 -2.93
C ASP A 3 8.83 -16.64 -1.57
N GLU A 4 9.71 -15.65 -1.44
CA GLU A 4 9.78 -14.85 -0.22
C GLU A 4 8.47 -14.08 -0.14
N VAL A 5 7.82 -14.10 1.02
CA VAL A 5 6.52 -13.45 1.20
C VAL A 5 6.78 -11.96 1.35
N HIS A 6 6.26 -11.17 0.42
CA HIS A 6 6.33 -9.71 0.44
C HIS A 6 4.95 -9.12 0.73
N TYR A 7 4.92 -7.88 1.21
CA TYR A 7 3.72 -7.16 1.56
C TYR A 7 3.73 -5.75 0.98
N HIS A 8 2.59 -5.28 0.51
CA HIS A 8 2.36 -3.90 0.09
C HIS A 8 1.41 -3.20 1.06
N VAL A 9 1.69 -1.95 1.38
CA VAL A 9 0.80 -1.11 2.18
C VAL A 9 0.06 -0.18 1.23
N VAL A 10 -1.26 -0.27 1.23
CA VAL A 10 -2.14 0.65 0.49
C VAL A 10 -2.81 1.56 1.50
N ALA A 11 -2.81 2.87 1.24
CA ALA A 11 -3.50 3.86 2.04
C ALA A 11 -4.45 4.68 1.17
N GLU A 12 -5.61 5.02 1.72
CA GLU A 12 -6.55 5.96 1.12
C GLU A 12 -6.53 7.26 1.93
N ASN A 13 -6.30 8.39 1.26
CA ASN A 13 -6.38 9.71 1.90
C ASN A 13 -7.82 10.27 1.89
N ASP A 14 -8.04 11.39 2.55
CA ASP A 14 -9.38 12.02 2.63
C ASP A 14 -9.97 12.38 1.26
N ASP A 15 -9.13 12.66 0.25
CA ASP A 15 -9.54 12.98 -1.11
C ASP A 15 -9.89 11.73 -1.95
N GLY A 16 -9.59 10.54 -1.45
CA GLY A 16 -9.88 9.25 -2.11
C GLY A 16 -8.81 8.80 -3.07
N GLU A 17 -7.63 9.43 -2.97
CA GLU A 17 -6.45 8.97 -3.65
C GLU A 17 -5.90 7.75 -2.93
N LEU A 18 -5.51 6.74 -3.72
CA LEU A 18 -4.90 5.52 -3.23
C LEU A 18 -3.39 5.61 -3.44
N ILE A 19 -2.67 5.45 -2.35
CA ILE A 19 -1.20 5.45 -2.31
C ILE A 19 -0.76 4.03 -1.99
N CYS A 20 0.09 3.46 -2.83
CA CYS A 20 0.61 2.11 -2.66
C CYS A 20 2.11 2.17 -2.40
N SER A 21 2.59 1.39 -1.43
CA SER A 21 4.00 1.27 -1.11
C SER A 21 4.69 0.20 -1.95
N ASP A 22 6.01 0.29 -2.05
CA ASP A 22 6.86 -0.79 -2.57
C ASP A 22 6.81 -2.04 -1.66
N ASP A 23 7.53 -3.11 -2.03
CA ASP A 23 7.54 -4.38 -1.31
C ASP A 23 8.23 -4.28 0.06
N PHE A 24 7.56 -4.79 1.09
CA PHE A 24 8.07 -4.91 2.46
C PHE A 24 8.05 -6.36 2.92
N THR A 25 9.02 -6.76 3.74
CA THR A 25 8.87 -7.95 4.59
C THR A 25 8.01 -7.63 5.80
N TRP A 26 7.35 -8.63 6.41
CA TRP A 26 6.91 -8.49 7.80
C TRP A 26 8.14 -8.50 8.74
N PRO A 27 8.28 -7.58 9.72
CA PRO A 27 7.29 -6.65 10.27
C PRO A 27 7.30 -5.22 9.66
N GLY A 28 8.08 -4.96 8.63
CA GLY A 28 8.21 -3.62 8.03
C GLY A 28 6.89 -3.03 7.53
N ALA A 29 6.07 -3.83 6.83
CA ALA A 29 4.74 -3.40 6.38
C ALA A 29 3.81 -3.01 7.54
N HIS A 30 3.89 -3.73 8.66
CA HIS A 30 3.12 -3.40 9.86
C HIS A 30 3.58 -2.09 10.49
N GLY A 31 4.89 -1.86 10.55
CA GLY A 31 5.46 -0.61 11.04
C GLY A 31 5.03 0.59 10.20
N LEU A 32 5.10 0.48 8.88
CA LEU A 32 4.65 1.54 7.97
C LEU A 32 3.15 1.82 8.13
N ALA A 33 2.32 0.77 8.19
CA ALA A 33 0.88 0.94 8.42
C ALA A 33 0.59 1.65 9.74
N ALA A 34 1.31 1.29 10.82
CA ALA A 34 1.18 1.95 12.11
C ALA A 34 1.60 3.43 12.08
N ASP A 35 2.70 3.75 11.38
CA ASP A 35 3.17 5.14 11.23
C ASP A 35 2.20 6.00 10.40
N LEU A 36 1.50 5.40 9.42
CA LEU A 36 0.46 6.10 8.65
C LEU A 36 -0.78 6.39 9.50
N ILE A 37 -1.22 5.44 10.31
CA ILE A 37 -2.41 5.57 11.18
C ILE A 37 -2.13 6.51 12.36
N SER A 38 -0.96 6.37 12.98
CA SER A 38 -0.58 7.09 14.19
C SER A 38 0.88 7.54 14.09
N PRO A 39 1.13 8.60 13.32
CA PRO A 39 2.49 9.08 13.11
C PRO A 39 3.15 9.50 14.43
N PRO A 40 4.45 9.26 14.59
CA PRO A 40 5.17 9.74 15.76
C PRO A 40 5.05 11.26 15.92
N ASN A 41 4.98 11.72 17.17
CA ASN A 41 4.90 13.15 17.48
C ASN A 41 6.04 13.93 16.80
N GLY A 42 5.69 14.98 16.07
CA GLY A 42 6.65 15.84 15.37
C GLY A 42 7.06 15.36 13.98
N VAL A 43 6.52 14.23 13.50
CA VAL A 43 6.61 13.83 12.09
C VAL A 43 5.52 14.54 11.31
N THR A 44 5.90 15.26 10.26
CA THR A 44 4.93 15.81 9.29
C THR A 44 4.42 14.67 8.43
N VAL A 45 3.17 14.28 8.64
CA VAL A 45 2.44 13.48 7.64
C VAL A 45 1.92 14.45 6.59
N TYR A 46 2.23 14.16 5.33
CA TYR A 46 1.81 15.02 4.23
C TYR A 46 0.29 15.05 4.09
N GLU A 47 -0.39 13.93 4.35
CA GLU A 47 -1.85 13.80 4.23
C GLU A 47 -2.43 12.81 5.25
N PRO A 48 -3.56 13.12 5.91
CA PRO A 48 -4.27 12.15 6.74
C PRO A 48 -4.77 10.97 5.91
N VAL A 49 -4.78 9.78 6.52
CA VAL A 49 -5.29 8.55 5.91
C VAL A 49 -6.58 8.11 6.59
N ARG A 50 -7.56 7.67 5.81
CA ARG A 50 -8.85 7.14 6.30
C ARG A 50 -8.92 5.62 6.34
N ALA A 51 -8.08 4.95 5.57
CA ALA A 51 -8.04 3.50 5.50
C ALA A 51 -6.65 3.04 5.11
N VAL A 52 -6.23 1.92 5.70
CA VAL A 52 -4.96 1.27 5.38
C VAL A 52 -5.21 -0.22 5.17
N TRP A 53 -4.59 -0.80 4.14
CA TRP A 53 -4.57 -2.23 3.85
C TRP A 53 -3.12 -2.73 3.83
N ILE A 54 -2.90 -3.97 4.28
CA ILE A 54 -1.63 -4.69 4.12
C ILE A 54 -1.93 -5.91 3.25
N ILE A 55 -1.31 -5.96 2.07
CA ILE A 55 -1.61 -6.96 1.04
C ILE A 55 -0.41 -7.87 0.85
N GLU A 56 -0.62 -9.18 0.96
CA GLU A 56 0.41 -10.18 0.67
C GLU A 56 0.63 -10.29 -0.85
N GLY A 57 1.86 -10.04 -1.29
CA GLY A 57 2.31 -10.19 -2.67
C GLY A 57 3.08 -11.49 -2.84
N THR A 58 2.76 -12.23 -3.91
CA THR A 58 3.49 -13.46 -4.31
C THR A 58 4.61 -13.20 -5.32
N SER A 59 4.82 -11.95 -5.71
CA SER A 59 5.89 -11.51 -6.60
C SER A 59 6.60 -10.31 -5.95
N PRO A 60 7.95 -10.27 -5.93
CA PRO A 60 8.70 -9.11 -5.46
C PRO A 60 8.50 -7.88 -6.36
N GLN A 61 7.98 -8.10 -7.57
CA GLN A 61 7.51 -7.01 -8.42
C GLN A 61 6.10 -6.65 -7.98
N CYS A 62 6.03 -5.61 -7.16
CA CYS A 62 4.81 -4.83 -7.05
C CYS A 62 4.33 -4.51 -8.48
N PRO A 63 3.06 -4.80 -8.86
CA PRO A 63 2.53 -4.26 -10.12
C PRO A 63 2.41 -2.73 -10.06
N PHE A 64 2.71 -2.11 -8.91
CA PHE A 64 2.81 -0.67 -8.72
C PHE A 64 4.27 -0.24 -8.74
N ALA A 65 4.54 0.83 -9.48
CA ALA A 65 5.81 1.53 -9.53
C ALA A 65 6.91 0.88 -10.39
N HIS A 66 6.77 1.03 -11.71
CA HIS A 66 7.81 1.79 -12.39
C HIS A 66 7.18 3.12 -12.82
N GLY A 67 7.65 4.23 -12.24
CA GLY A 67 7.35 5.58 -12.73
C GLY A 67 8.02 5.86 -14.09
N ASP A 68 8.17 4.83 -14.92
CA ASP A 68 8.75 4.87 -16.26
C ASP A 68 7.68 5.09 -17.35
N GLY A 69 6.40 5.19 -16.95
CA GLY A 69 5.28 5.51 -17.83
C GLY A 69 4.87 4.35 -18.73
N VAL A 70 5.05 3.10 -18.29
CA VAL A 70 4.55 1.92 -19.00
C VAL A 70 3.03 1.79 -18.80
N PRO A 71 2.19 2.02 -19.83
CA PRO A 71 0.73 2.10 -19.66
C PRO A 71 0.08 0.79 -19.20
N ARG A 72 0.73 -0.35 -19.48
CA ARG A 72 0.27 -1.67 -19.02
C ARG A 72 0.35 -1.82 -17.51
N ASP A 73 1.34 -1.18 -16.88
CA ASP A 73 1.56 -1.27 -15.44
C ASP A 73 0.53 -0.38 -14.72
N GLU A 74 0.16 0.76 -15.31
CA GLU A 74 -0.91 1.64 -14.82
C GLU A 74 -2.30 0.98 -14.84
N GLU A 75 -2.66 0.26 -15.92
CA GLU A 75 -3.94 -0.46 -16.00
C GLU A 75 -4.00 -1.63 -15.00
N ALA A 76 -2.90 -2.39 -14.87
CA ALA A 76 -2.80 -3.49 -13.92
C ALA A 76 -2.88 -2.98 -12.47
N ALA A 77 -2.26 -1.83 -12.20
CA ALA A 77 -2.33 -1.13 -10.93
C ALA A 77 -3.78 -0.74 -10.56
N SER A 78 -4.50 -0.09 -11.47
CA SER A 78 -5.90 0.32 -11.23
C SER A 78 -6.79 -0.88 -10.89
N GLY A 79 -6.70 -1.97 -11.67
CA GLY A 79 -7.52 -3.16 -11.45
C GLY A 79 -7.21 -3.89 -10.14
N PHE A 80 -5.95 -3.86 -9.69
CA PHE A 80 -5.58 -4.42 -8.39
C PHE A 80 -6.06 -3.56 -7.23
N LEU A 81 -5.92 -2.23 -7.30
CA LEU A 81 -6.40 -1.33 -6.25
C LEU A 81 -7.91 -1.45 -6.05
N GLU A 82 -8.68 -1.55 -7.14
CA GLU A 82 -10.12 -1.80 -7.07
C GLU A 82 -10.46 -3.11 -6.34
N GLN A 83 -9.61 -4.14 -6.42
CA GLN A 83 -9.80 -5.39 -5.69
C GLN A 83 -9.38 -5.28 -4.23
N VAL A 84 -8.31 -4.53 -3.94
CA VAL A 84 -7.84 -4.27 -2.57
C VAL A 84 -8.90 -3.55 -1.75
N VAL A 85 -9.46 -2.46 -2.26
CA VAL A 85 -10.45 -1.65 -1.50
C VAL A 85 -11.80 -2.37 -1.29
N ARG A 86 -12.04 -3.50 -1.97
CA ARG A 86 -13.18 -4.38 -1.69
C ARG A 86 -12.98 -5.27 -0.46
N GLN A 87 -11.73 -5.42 0.00
CA GLN A 87 -11.40 -6.13 1.23
C GLN A 87 -11.55 -5.18 2.43
N PRO A 88 -11.89 -5.68 3.62
CA PRO A 88 -11.89 -4.85 4.82
C PRO A 88 -10.48 -4.28 5.05
N PRO A 89 -10.35 -2.98 5.38
CA PRO A 89 -9.05 -2.41 5.68
C PRO A 89 -8.46 -3.05 6.92
N TYR A 90 -7.13 -3.10 6.96
CA TYR A 90 -6.36 -3.47 8.15
C TYR A 90 -6.72 -2.56 9.33
N TRP A 91 -6.96 -1.29 9.03
CA TRP A 91 -7.49 -0.29 9.95
C TRP A 91 -8.57 0.54 9.26
N PRO A 92 -9.85 0.41 9.68
CA PRO A 92 -10.89 1.38 9.34
C PRO A 92 -10.84 2.58 10.31
N GLU A 93 -11.22 3.76 9.82
CA GLU A 93 -11.64 4.89 10.67
C GLU A 93 -12.68 4.49 11.74
#